data_AF-A0A934ZM78-F1
#
_entry.id   AF-A0A934ZM78-F1
#
_cell.length_a   1.000
_cell.length_b   1.000
_cell.length_c   1.000
_cell.angle_alpha   90.00
_cell.angle_beta   90.00
_cell.angle_gamma   90.00
#
_symmetry.space_group_name_H-M   'P 1'
#
loop_
_entity.id
_entity.type
_entity.pdbx_description
1 polymer ?
#
loop_
_entity_poly.entity_id
_entity_poly.type
_entity_poly.pdbx_seq_one_letter_code
_entity_poly.pdbx_strand_id
1 'polypeptide(L)'
;MGLLSYNLLATVVASLRAVHGEKKVDEEVSGYLIANDVRMNAPGLDVLVEAEEWTARYGGLSAEEMAIVMLTLARHVDLRRLPRRRPG
;
A
#
# COMPACT_ATOMS: atom_id res chain seq x y z
N MET A 1 6.36 14.52 -11.03
CA MET A 1 6.37 13.53 -9.93
C MET A 1 4.98 13.16 -9.36
N GLY A 2 3.86 13.82 -9.73
CA GLY A 2 2.55 13.52 -9.13
C GLY A 2 1.86 12.23 -9.61
N LEU A 3 2.05 11.85 -10.88
CA LEU A 3 1.35 10.70 -11.48
C LEU A 3 1.82 9.36 -10.90
N LEU A 4 3.12 9.16 -10.72
CA LEU A 4 3.67 7.93 -10.16
C LEU A 4 3.19 7.71 -8.72
N SER A 5 3.24 8.76 -7.90
CA SER A 5 2.76 8.72 -6.51
C SER A 5 1.25 8.44 -6.44
N TYR A 6 0.48 8.99 -7.38
CA TYR A 6 -0.95 8.71 -7.49
C TYR A 6 -1.22 7.25 -7.84
N ASN A 7 -0.53 6.70 -8.85
CA ASN A 7 -0.68 5.31 -9.27
C ASN A 7 -0.30 4.33 -8.14
N LEU A 8 0.79 4.62 -7.41
CA LEU A 8 1.19 3.82 -6.25
C LEU A 8 0.08 3.80 -5.19
N LEU A 9 -0.40 4.98 -4.78
CA LEU A 9 -1.46 5.07 -3.77
C LEU A 9 -2.75 4.39 -4.23
N ALA A 10 -3.16 4.62 -5.49
CA ALA A 10 -4.34 3.99 -6.06
C ALA A 10 -4.22 2.46 -6.06
N THR A 11 -3.05 1.91 -6.38
CA THR A 11 -2.79 0.46 -6.40
C THR A 11 -2.84 -0.13 -4.99
N VAL A 12 -2.26 0.55 -3.99
CA VAL A 12 -2.35 0.15 -2.58
C VAL A 12 -3.79 0.17 -2.09
N VAL A 13 -4.55 1.23 -2.40
CA VAL A 13 -5.97 1.30 -2.00
C VAL A 13 -6.79 0.21 -2.71
N ALA A 14 -6.51 -0.06 -3.99
CA ALA A 14 -7.20 -1.11 -4.74
C ALA A 14 -6.98 -2.50 -4.12
N SER A 15 -5.75 -2.83 -3.68
CA SER A 15 -5.49 -4.11 -3.02
C SER A 15 -6.19 -4.22 -1.66
N LEU A 16 -6.28 -3.13 -0.91
CA LEU A 16 -7.06 -3.09 0.34
C LEU A 16 -8.55 -3.30 0.07
N ARG A 17 -9.13 -2.64 -0.94
CA ARG A 17 -10.55 -2.81 -1.32
C ARG A 17 -10.85 -4.26 -1.71
N ALA A 18 -9.97 -4.86 -2.49
CA ALA A 18 -10.12 -6.25 -2.94
C ALA A 18 -10.12 -7.25 -1.76
N VAL A 19 -9.38 -6.97 -0.69
CA VAL A 19 -9.24 -7.88 0.46
C VAL A 19 -10.25 -7.59 1.58
N HIS A 20 -10.48 -6.32 1.91
CA HIS A 20 -11.26 -5.91 3.08
C HIS A 20 -12.66 -5.41 2.73
N GLY A 21 -12.98 -5.32 1.43
CA GLY A 21 -14.25 -4.82 0.90
C GLY A 21 -14.18 -3.34 0.53
N GLU A 22 -14.68 -3.01 -0.66
CA GLU A 22 -14.63 -1.66 -1.24
C GLU A 22 -15.30 -0.62 -0.34
N LYS A 23 -16.56 -0.86 0.04
CA LYS A 23 -17.33 0.04 0.91
C LYS A 23 -16.59 0.34 2.22
N LYS A 24 -16.04 -0.70 2.86
CA LYS A 24 -15.34 -0.57 4.14
C LYS A 24 -14.11 0.33 4.00
N VAL A 25 -13.30 0.08 2.99
CA VAL A 25 -12.07 0.87 2.76
C VAL A 25 -12.41 2.32 2.42
N ASP A 26 -13.42 2.55 1.57
CA ASP A 26 -13.79 3.90 1.17
C ASP A 26 -14.35 4.73 2.33
N GLU A 27 -15.15 4.13 3.20
CA GLU A 27 -15.77 4.79 4.34
C GLU A 27 -14.82 4.93 5.54
N GLU A 28 -13.96 3.94 5.80
CA GLU A 28 -13.23 3.84 7.06
C GLU A 28 -11.73 4.12 6.95
N VAL A 29 -11.14 4.14 5.75
CA VAL A 29 -9.68 4.24 5.60
C VAL A 29 -9.25 5.61 5.08
N SER A 30 -8.24 6.19 5.74
CA SER A 30 -7.61 7.45 5.34
C SER A 30 -6.45 7.22 4.36
N GLY A 31 -6.64 7.61 3.10
CA GLY A 31 -5.56 7.60 2.10
C GLY A 31 -4.37 8.49 2.49
N TYR A 32 -4.61 9.57 3.26
CA TYR A 32 -3.55 10.41 3.80
C TYR A 32 -2.65 9.64 4.78
N LEU A 33 -3.23 8.84 5.67
CA LEU A 33 -2.44 8.05 6.63
C LEU A 33 -1.62 6.96 5.95
N ILE A 34 -2.14 6.37 4.87
CA ILE A 34 -1.35 5.44 4.01
C ILE A 34 -0.14 6.17 3.41
N ALA A 35 -0.38 7.31 2.75
CA ALA A 35 0.69 8.09 2.13
C ALA A 35 1.71 8.59 3.17
N ASN A 36 1.25 8.91 4.37
CA ASN A 36 2.12 9.33 5.47
C ASN A 36 2.96 8.18 6.00
N ASP A 37 2.38 6.98 6.18
CA ASP A 37 3.12 5.80 6.63
C ASP A 37 4.26 5.45 5.68
N VAL A 38 4.00 5.43 4.37
CA VAL A 38 5.04 5.23 3.35
C VAL A 38 6.14 6.28 3.45
N ARG A 39 5.78 7.57 3.58
CA ARG A 39 6.76 8.65 3.72
C ARG A 39 7.65 8.48 4.96
N MET A 40 7.08 8.04 6.07
CA MET A 40 7.79 7.91 7.34
C MET A 40 8.68 6.66 7.39
N ASN A 41 8.27 5.57 6.73
CA ASN A 41 8.94 4.28 6.85
C ASN A 41 9.85 3.93 5.66
N ALA A 42 9.60 4.47 4.45
CA ALA A 42 10.41 4.16 3.28
C ALA A 42 11.92 4.42 3.49
N PRO A 43 12.35 5.56 4.09
CA PRO A 43 13.78 5.77 4.35
C PRO A 43 14.39 4.75 5.32
N GLY A 44 13.58 4.25 6.26
CA GLY A 44 14.03 3.20 7.18
C GLY A 44 14.20 1.85 6.48
N LEU A 45 13.34 1.56 5.49
CA LEU A 45 13.47 0.35 4.67
C LEU A 45 14.71 0.40 3.77
N ASP A 46 15.09 1.56 3.25
CA ASP A 46 16.31 1.73 2.44
C ASP A 46 17.59 1.41 3.25
N VAL A 47 17.54 1.52 4.58
CA VAL A 47 18.67 1.15 5.47
C VAL A 47 18.63 -0.34 5.84
N LEU A 48 17.44 -0.94 5.86
CA LEU A 48 17.25 -2.32 6.32
C LEU A 48 17.29 -3.35 5.19
N VAL A 49 17.07 -2.92 3.95
CA VAL A 49 16.92 -3.78 2.78
C VAL A 49 17.74 -3.17 1.64
N GLU A 50 18.74 -3.91 1.16
CA GLU A 50 19.57 -3.49 0.03
C GLU A 50 18.73 -3.37 -1.25
N ALA A 51 19.08 -2.43 -2.14
CA ALA A 51 18.31 -2.16 -3.37
C ALA A 51 18.21 -3.40 -4.27
N GLU A 52 19.24 -4.24 -4.28
CA GLU A 52 19.32 -5.48 -5.04
C GLU A 52 18.31 -6.50 -4.52
N GLU A 53 17.98 -6.50 -3.23
CA GLU A 53 16.98 -7.42 -2.66
C GLU A 53 15.58 -7.10 -3.17
N TRP A 54 15.24 -5.81 -3.30
CA TRP A 54 13.97 -5.39 -3.92
C TRP A 54 13.85 -5.87 -5.37
N THR A 55 14.93 -5.70 -6.14
CA THR A 55 14.96 -6.11 -7.56
C THR A 55 14.94 -7.63 -7.70
N ALA A 56 15.74 -8.35 -6.91
CA ALA A 56 15.78 -9.81 -6.91
C ALA A 56 14.44 -10.43 -6.54
N ARG A 57 13.70 -9.79 -5.61
CA ARG A 57 12.42 -10.31 -5.12
C ARG A 57 11.23 -9.95 -5.99
N TYR A 58 11.19 -8.74 -6.57
CA TYR A 58 10.00 -8.22 -7.25
C TYR A 58 10.23 -7.81 -8.72
N GLY A 59 11.48 -7.58 -9.15
CA GLY A 59 11.78 -6.99 -10.45
C GLY A 59 11.46 -7.88 -11.66
N GLY A 60 11.34 -9.19 -11.47
CA GLY A 60 10.97 -10.15 -12.51
C GLY A 60 9.49 -10.55 -12.54
N LEU A 61 8.67 -10.03 -11.62
CA LEU A 61 7.26 -10.43 -11.52
C LEU A 61 6.44 -9.84 -12.67
N SER A 62 5.58 -10.66 -13.24
CA SER A 62 4.47 -10.19 -14.08
C SER A 62 3.49 -9.34 -13.27
N ALA A 63 2.61 -8.62 -13.97
CA ALA A 63 1.56 -7.84 -13.32
C ALA A 63 0.62 -8.71 -12.46
N GLU A 64 0.35 -9.94 -12.89
CA GLU A 64 -0.50 -10.89 -12.16
C GLU A 64 0.19 -11.38 -10.88
N GLU A 65 1.46 -11.76 -10.96
CA GLU A 65 2.24 -12.19 -9.78
C GLU A 65 2.40 -11.04 -8.78
N MET A 66 2.64 -9.82 -9.26
CA MET A 66 2.69 -8.64 -8.40
C MET A 66 1.33 -8.35 -7.76
N ALA A 67 0.21 -8.57 -8.47
CA ALA A 67 -1.12 -8.45 -7.88
C ALA A 67 -1.33 -9.47 -6.75
N ILE A 68 -0.87 -10.72 -6.91
CA ILE A 68 -0.92 -11.74 -5.85
C ILE A 68 -0.12 -11.29 -4.62
N VAL A 69 1.07 -10.73 -4.81
CA VAL A 69 1.87 -10.14 -3.72
C VAL A 69 1.10 -9.02 -3.02
N MET A 70 0.54 -8.07 -3.78
CA MET A 70 -0.22 -6.95 -3.24
C MET A 70 -1.43 -7.42 -2.41
N LEU A 71 -2.18 -8.41 -2.90
CA LEU A 71 -3.31 -9.00 -2.18
C LEU A 71 -2.85 -9.76 -0.92
N THR A 72 -1.70 -10.43 -0.98
CA THR A 72 -1.13 -11.15 0.16
C THR A 72 -0.70 -10.18 1.27
N LEU A 73 -0.03 -9.10 0.92
CA LEU A 73 0.35 -8.05 1.87
C LEU A 73 -0.88 -7.33 2.44
N ALA A 74 -1.86 -7.01 1.60
CA ALA A 74 -3.10 -6.33 2.02
C ALA A 74 -3.88 -7.10 3.11
N ARG A 75 -3.85 -8.45 3.10
CA ARG A 75 -4.47 -9.29 4.15
C ARG A 75 -3.89 -9.07 5.54
N HIS A 76 -2.63 -8.63 5.63
CA HIS A 76 -1.95 -8.41 6.90
C HIS A 76 -2.12 -6.96 7.41
N VAL A 77 -2.79 -6.09 6.65
CA VAL A 77 -3.00 -4.69 7.05
C VAL A 77 -4.16 -4.59 8.04
N ASP A 78 -3.88 -4.02 9.21
CA ASP A 78 -4.90 -3.65 10.19
C ASP A 78 -5.49 -2.27 9.87
N LEU A 79 -6.68 -2.25 9.25
CA LEU A 79 -7.37 -1.02 8.86
C LEU A 79 -7.65 -0.07 10.03
N ARG A 80 -7.72 -0.59 11.27
CA ARG A 80 -7.97 0.24 12.48
C ARG A 80 -6.84 1.22 12.76
N ARG A 81 -5.65 0.98 12.21
CA ARG A 81 -4.49 1.90 12.30
C ARG A 81 -4.55 3.03 11.28
N LEU A 82 -5.47 2.97 10.32
CA LEU A 82 -5.62 3.93 9.22
C LEU A 82 -6.99 4.62 9.21
N PRO A 83 -7.55 5.09 10.35
CA PRO A 83 -8.93 5.53 10.40
C PRO A 83 -9.15 6.80 9.58
N ARG A 84 -10.21 6.81 8.79
CA ARG A 84 -10.79 8.03 8.23
C ARG A 84 -11.45 8.81 9.36
N ARG A 85 -11.04 10.06 9.52
CA ARG A 85 -11.70 10.97 10.45
C ARG A 85 -13.09 11.28 9.88
N ARG A 86 -14.16 11.00 10.63
CA ARG A 86 -15.50 11.46 10.23
C ARG A 86 -15.51 12.99 10.28
N PRO A 87 -16.01 13.69 9.25
CA PRO A 87 -16.43 15.07 9.41
C PRO A 87 -17.44 15.11 10.57
N GLY A 88 -17.25 16.03 11.51
CA GLY A 88 -18.19 16.27 12.61
C GLY A 88 -19.52 16.82 12.12
#